data_AF-A0A0D0SHJ5-F1
#
_entry.id   AF-A0A0D0SHJ5-F1
#
_cell.length_a   1.000
_cell.length_b   1.000
_cell.length_c   1.000
_cell.angle_alpha   90.00
_cell.angle_beta   90.00
_cell.angle_gamma   90.00
#
_symmetry.space_group_name_H-M   'P 1'
#
loop_
_entity.id
_entity.type
_entity.pdbx_description
1 polymer ?
#
loop_
_entity_poly.entity_id
_entity_poly.type
_entity_poly.pdbx_seq_one_letter_code
_entity_poly.pdbx_strand_id
1 'polypeptide(L)' 'MSNHTKKMIAPIVITIIGVLYLVFYLTLIFYIDAPAEIILLLGLGLIAFIGVFVYVLIERIDEIRSGEEDDLSKY' A
#
# COMPACT_ATOMS: atom_id res chain seq x y z
N MET A 1 16.13 4.07 -19.42
CA MET A 1 14.82 4.13 -18.74
C MET A 1 14.10 5.39 -19.19
N SER A 2 12.82 5.28 -19.55
CA SER A 2 11.98 6.47 -19.80
C SER A 2 11.79 7.25 -18.49
N ASN A 3 11.49 8.56 -18.56
CA ASN A 3 11.22 9.37 -17.36
C ASN A 3 10.05 8.80 -16.53
N HIS A 4 9.01 8.29 -17.19
CA HIS A 4 7.90 7.60 -16.52
C HIS A 4 8.38 6.39 -15.72
N THR A 5 9.29 5.56 -16.28
CA THR A 5 9.84 4.40 -15.57
C THR A 5 10.64 4.78 -14.32
N LYS A 6 11.40 5.89 -14.35
CA LYS A 6 12.10 6.38 -13.15
C LYS A 6 11.13 6.84 -12.06
N LYS A 7 10.07 7.56 -12.45
CA LYS A 7 9.07 8.09 -11.51
C LYS A 7 8.23 6.99 -10.86
N MET A 8 8.01 5.87 -11.54
CA MET A 8 7.28 4.71 -10.98
C MET A 8 8.05 3.95 -9.89
N ILE A 9 9.37 4.07 -9.80
CA ILE A 9 10.17 3.30 -8.82
C ILE A 9 9.82 3.69 -7.39
N ALA A 10 9.73 4.99 -7.10
CA ALA A 10 9.46 5.49 -5.76
C ALA A 10 8.11 4.98 -5.19
N PRO A 11 6.96 5.16 -5.87
CA PRO A 11 5.68 4.66 -5.36
C PRO A 11 5.67 3.13 -5.25
N ILE A 12 6.23 2.39 -6.21
CA ILE A 12 6.28 0.92 -6.15
C ILE A 12 7.07 0.44 -4.93
N VAL A 13 8.26 1.00 -4.70
CA VAL A 13 9.11 0.60 -3.57
C VAL A 13 8.44 0.91 -2.23
N ILE A 14 7.83 2.09 -2.09
CA ILE A 14 7.11 2.49 -0.88
C ILE A 14 5.92 1.56 -0.64
N THR A 15 5.14 1.23 -1.68
CA THR A 15 4.03 0.30 -1.56
C THR A 15 4.49 -1.10 -1.18
N ILE A 16 5.58 -1.61 -1.77
CA ILE A 16 6.13 -2.93 -1.40
C ILE A 16 6.54 -2.96 0.07
N ILE A 17 7.27 -1.94 0.53
CA ILE A 17 7.69 -1.85 1.94
C ILE A 17 6.47 -1.77 2.86
N GLY A 18 5.48 -0.96 2.53
CA GLY A 18 4.23 -0.82 3.29
C GLY A 18 3.44 -2.12 3.36
N VAL A 19 3.29 -2.82 2.23
CA VAL A 19 2.61 -4.12 2.17
C VAL A 19 3.36 -5.17 2.98
N LEU A 20 4.69 -5.27 2.86
CA LEU A 20 5.50 -6.20 3.66
C LEU A 20 5.36 -5.92 5.16
N TYR A 21 5.36 -4.64 5.55
CA TYR A 21 5.13 -4.23 6.93
C TYR A 21 3.75 -4.68 7.42
N LEU A 22 2.68 -4.42 6.66
CA LEU A 22 1.32 -4.85 7.04
C LEU A 22 1.17 -6.38 7.08
N VAL A 23 1.80 -7.10 6.15
CA VAL A 23 1.84 -8.57 6.15
C VAL A 23 2.55 -9.09 7.40
N PHE A 24 3.66 -8.47 7.81
CA PHE A 24 4.32 -8.80 9.06
C PHE A 24 3.37 -8.65 10.26
N TYR A 25 2.63 -7.54 10.37
CA TYR A 25 1.61 -7.39 11.43
C TYR A 25 0.48 -8.41 11.32
N LEU A 26 0.07 -8.76 10.09
CA LEU A 26 -0.91 -9.81 9.84
C LEU A 26 -0.41 -11.20 10.27
N THR A 27 0.89 -11.44 10.29
CA THR A 27 1.44 -12.67 10.91
C THR A 27 1.47 -12.59 12.43
N LEU A 28 1.71 -11.40 13.00
CA LEU A 28 1.82 -11.23 14.45
C LEU A 28 0.49 -11.44 15.19
N ILE A 29 -0.65 -11.15 14.56
CA ILE A 29 -1.99 -11.37 15.16
C ILE A 29 -2.25 -12.83 15.55
N PHE A 30 -1.62 -13.81 14.90
CA PHE A 30 -1.74 -15.23 15.28
C PHE A 30 -1.04 -15.59 16.60
N TYR A 31 -0.18 -14.70 17.12
CA TYR A 31 0.53 -14.90 18.38
C TYR A 31 -0.12 -14.17 19.56
N ILE A 32 -1.23 -13.45 19.32
CA ILE A 32 -1.95 -12.72 20.36
C ILE A 32 -2.96 -13.66 21.02
N ASP A 33 -2.93 -13.73 22.35
CA ASP A 33 -3.97 -14.39 23.14
C ASP A 33 -5.17 -13.43 23.29
N ALA A 34 -6.10 -13.52 22.34
CA ALA A 34 -7.29 -12.69 22.28
C ALA A 34 -8.50 -13.50 21.76
N PRO A 35 -9.74 -13.06 22.06
CA PRO A 35 -10.95 -13.64 21.47
C PRO A 35 -10.91 -13.67 19.94
N ALA A 36 -11.50 -14.70 19.35
CA ALA A 36 -11.48 -14.92 17.91
C ALA A 36 -12.11 -13.76 17.12
N GLU A 37 -13.12 -13.11 17.68
CA GLU A 37 -13.80 -11.95 17.10
C GLU A 37 -12.85 -10.76 16.95
N ILE A 38 -11.97 -10.55 17.93
CA ILE A 38 -10.97 -9.47 17.90
C ILE A 38 -9.90 -9.77 16.84
N ILE A 39 -9.41 -11.00 16.79
CA ILE A 39 -8.43 -11.43 15.79
C ILE A 39 -9.01 -11.28 14.37
N LEU A 40 -10.28 -11.66 14.18
CA LEU A 40 -10.97 -11.55 12.90
C LEU A 40 -11.16 -10.10 12.48
N LEU A 41 -11.59 -9.22 13.41
CA LEU A 41 -11.74 -7.79 13.13
C LEU A 41 -10.41 -7.14 12.75
N LEU A 42 -9.34 -7.41 13.51
CA LEU A 42 -8.00 -6.89 13.24
C LEU A 42 -7.43 -7.43 11.91
N GLY A 43 -7.59 -8.72 11.65
CA GLY A 43 -7.15 -9.36 10.41
C GLY A 43 -7.84 -8.78 9.18
N LEU A 44 -9.17 -8.65 9.22
CA LEU A 44 -9.94 -8.02 8.14
C LEU A 44 -9.54 -6.55 7.94
N GLY A 45 -9.31 -5.81 9.02
CA GLY A 45 -8.82 -4.45 8.97
C GLY A 45 -7.47 -4.35 8.25
N LEU A 46 -6.49 -5.15 8.64
CA LEU A 46 -5.16 -5.18 8.02
C LEU A 46 -5.22 -5.57 6.53
N ILE A 47 -6.05 -6.55 6.17
CA ILE A 47 -6.27 -6.94 4.77
C ILE A 47 -6.88 -5.78 3.97
N ALA A 48 -7.86 -5.07 4.53
CA ALA A 48 -8.45 -3.89 3.89
C ALA A 48 -7.40 -2.79 3.68
N PHE A 49 -6.54 -2.53 4.67
CA PHE A 49 -5.43 -1.57 4.54
C PHE A 49 -4.43 -1.97 3.44
N ILE A 50 -4.08 -3.26 3.32
CA ILE A 50 -3.26 -3.75 2.20
C ILE A 50 -3.94 -3.46 0.86
N GLY A 51 -5.25 -3.69 0.77
CA GLY A 51 -6.05 -3.37 -0.42
C GLY A 51 -5.97 -1.88 -0.78
N VAL A 52 -6.07 -0.98 0.21
CA VAL A 52 -5.94 0.47 0.01
C VAL A 52 -4.54 0.84 -0.50
N PHE A 53 -3.47 0.26 0.05
CA PHE A 53 -2.10 0.48 -0.43
C PHE A 53 -1.92 0.12 -1.91
N VAL A 54 -2.52 -1.00 -2.33
CA VAL A 54 -2.49 -1.44 -3.73
C VAL A 54 -3.33 -0.53 -4.62
N TYR A 55 -4.53 -0.14 -4.17
CA TYR A 55 -5.40 0.78 -4.90
C TYR A 55 -4.71 2.12 -5.16
N VAL A 56 -4.12 2.74 -4.12
CA VAL A 56 -3.39 4.00 -4.26
C VAL A 56 -2.19 3.86 -5.21
N LEU A 57 -1.49 2.71 -5.20
CA LEU A 57 -0.42 2.47 -6.17
C LEU A 57 -0.94 2.44 -7.61
N ILE A 58 -2.09 1.80 -7.85
CA ILE A 58 -2.71 1.76 -9.18
C ILE A 58 -3.04 3.17 -9.64
N GLU A 59 -3.72 3.96 -8.79
CA GLU A 59 -4.08 5.36 -9.09
C GLU A 59 -2.83 6.20 -9.44
N ARG A 60 -1.76 6.09 -8.64
CA ARG A 60 -0.49 6.79 -8.93
C ARG A 60 0.19 6.32 -10.22
N ILE A 61 0.10 5.03 -10.56
CA ILE A 61 0.63 4.52 -11.83
C ILE A 61 -0.16 5.10 -13.00
N ASP A 62 -1.49 5.19 -12.87
CA ASP A 62 -2.36 5.73 -13.91
C ASP A 62 -2.19 7.25 -14.08
N GLU A 63 -1.99 8.01 -13.01
CA GLU A 63 -1.60 9.44 -13.04
C GLU A 63 -0.27 9.65 -13.79
N ILE A 64 0.77 8.89 -13.45
CA ILE A 64 2.10 8.99 -14.10
C ILE A 64 2.01 8.62 -15.61
N ARG A 65 1.10 7.72 -15.98
CA ARG A 65 0.89 7.28 -17.37
C ARG A 65 0.03 8.25 -18.17
N SER A 66 -1.00 8.83 -17.56
CA SER A 66 -1.88 9.83 -18.19
C SER A 66 -1.20 11.18 -18.36
N GLY A 67 -0.13 11.45 -17.59
CA GLY A 67 0.56 12.74 -17.61
C GLY A 67 -0.17 13.82 -16.80
N GLU A 68 -1.27 13.46 -16.13
CA GLU A 68 -1.92 14.24 -15.08
C GLU A 68 -1.16 14.06 -13.77
N GLU A 69 0.15 14.36 -13.79
CA GLU A 69 0.95 14.27 -12.59
C GLU A 69 0.41 15.29 -11.57
N ASP A 70 -0.08 14.78 -10.44
CA ASP A 70 -0.37 15.54 -9.22
C ASP A 70 0.96 16.06 -8.65
N ASP A 71 1.51 17.05 -9.35
CA ASP A 71 2.78 17.67 -9.05
C ASP A 71 2.55 18.72 -7.96
N LEU A 72 2.82 18.32 -6.72
CA LEU A 72 2.77 19.20 -5.56
C LEU A 72 3.68 20.43 -5.69
N SER A 73 4.61 20.47 -6.66
CA SER A 73 5.39 21.67 -6.96
C SER A 73 4.58 22.83 -7.54
N LYS A 74 3.31 22.60 -7.91
CA LYS A 74 2.37 23.65 -8.33
C LYS A 74 1.62 24.36 -7.20
N TYR A 75 1.86 23.98 -5.94
CA TYR A 75 1.21 24.58 -4.77
C TYR A 75 2.20 25.28 -3.83
#